data_AF-A0A7Y3URN2-F1
#
_entry.id   AF-A0A7Y3URN2-F1
#
_cell.length_a   1.000
_cell.length_b   1.000
_cell.length_c   1.000
_cell.angle_alpha   90.00
_cell.angle_beta   90.00
_cell.angle_gamma   90.00
#
_symmetry.space_group_name_H-M   'P 1'
#
loop_
_entity.id
_entity.type
_entity.pdbx_description
1 polymer ?
#
loop_
_entity_poly.entity_id
_entity_poly.type
_entity_poly.pdbx_seq_one_letter_code
_entity_poly.pdbx_strand_id
1 'polypeptide(L)'
;MYFDFSGELNKIEEESGNISGELTGKPESTVLDQLHQSMILFAAGRGEALKRFLVEEGVGRNPLFWRLANALSALSPIVTDEKRWVDDVLARKKALGF
;
A
#
# COMPACT_ATOMS: atom_id res chain seq x y z
N MET A 1 9.93 11.23 33.16
CA MET A 1 10.88 11.30 32.03
C MET A 1 10.07 11.72 30.82
N TYR A 2 10.35 12.88 30.24
CA TYR A 2 9.57 13.42 29.12
C TYR A 2 10.16 12.84 27.83
N PHE A 3 9.34 12.17 27.04
CA PHE A 3 9.75 11.63 25.74
C PHE A 3 9.82 12.78 24.76
N ASP A 4 11.04 13.19 24.39
CA ASP A 4 11.26 14.25 23.41
C ASP A 4 11.16 13.69 22.00
N PHE A 5 9.90 13.52 21.57
CA PHE A 5 9.57 12.98 20.25
C PHE A 5 10.22 13.79 19.12
N SER A 6 10.34 15.11 19.27
CA SER A 6 10.95 15.96 18.25
C SER A 6 12.46 15.76 18.17
N GLY A 7 13.13 15.67 19.32
CA GLY A 7 14.57 15.40 19.38
C GLY A 7 14.91 14.01 18.81
N GLU A 8 14.08 13.01 19.07
CA GLU A 8 14.27 11.66 18.51
C GLU A 8 14.05 11.61 17.00
N LEU A 9 13.02 12.30 16.48
CA LEU A 9 12.78 12.38 15.04
C LEU A 9 13.92 13.05 14.29
N ASN A 10 14.44 14.18 14.80
CA ASN A 10 15.57 14.87 14.19
C ASN A 10 16.83 13.98 14.15
N LYS A 11 17.05 13.21 15.21
CA LYS A 11 18.18 12.28 15.30
C LYS A 11 18.05 11.13 14.29
N ILE A 12 16.82 10.62 14.10
CA ILE A 12 16.52 9.62 13.08
C ILE A 12 16.71 10.21 11.68
N GLU A 13 16.30 11.44 11.41
CA GLU A 13 16.50 12.11 10.11
C GLU A 13 17.98 12.33 9.79
N GLU A 14 18.78 12.70 10.79
CA GLU A 14 20.24 12.85 10.66
C GLU A 14 20.92 11.49 10.41
N GLU A 15 20.47 10.42 11.07
CA GLU A 15 21.00 9.06 10.93
C GLU A 15 20.50 8.33 9.67
N SER A 16 19.27 8.59 9.22
CA SER A 16 18.64 7.87 8.11
C SER A 16 19.15 8.29 6.74
N GLY A 17 19.86 9.42 6.66
CA GLY A 17 20.18 10.05 5.39
C GLY A 17 18.93 10.59 4.70
N ASN A 18 19.18 11.46 3.72
CA ASN A 18 18.19 12.15 2.91
C ASN A 18 16.94 11.29 2.59
N ILE A 19 15.73 11.78 2.86
CA ILE A 19 14.46 11.15 2.44
C ILE A 19 14.35 11.04 0.90
N SER A 20 15.25 11.71 0.16
CA SER A 20 15.51 11.43 -1.26
C SER A 20 16.70 10.48 -1.47
N GLY A 21 16.85 9.48 -0.60
CA GLY A 21 17.66 8.30 -0.86
C GLY A 21 17.14 7.67 -2.15
N GLU A 22 18.04 7.30 -3.04
CA GLU A 22 17.68 6.56 -4.25
C GLU A 22 16.81 5.36 -3.79
N LEU A 23 15.56 5.29 -4.24
CA LEU A 23 14.62 4.20 -3.93
C LEU A 23 15.19 2.94 -4.62
N THR A 24 16.23 2.34 -4.04
CA THR A 24 16.97 1.20 -4.59
C THR A 24 16.20 -0.12 -4.48
N GLY A 25 15.04 -0.10 -3.82
CA GLY A 25 14.09 -1.20 -3.82
C GLY A 25 13.53 -1.44 -5.21
N LYS A 26 13.44 -2.70 -5.62
CA LYS A 26 12.65 -3.04 -6.82
C LYS A 26 11.21 -2.57 -6.60
N PRO A 27 10.53 -1.99 -7.60
CA PRO A 27 9.09 -1.75 -7.52
C PRO A 27 8.39 -3.03 -7.04
N GLU A 28 7.39 -2.88 -6.17
CA GLU A 28 6.61 -4.01 -5.61
C GLU A 28 7.34 -4.87 -4.57
N SER A 29 8.47 -4.38 -4.03
CA SER A 29 9.26 -5.10 -3.01
C SER A 29 8.53 -5.34 -1.70
N THR A 30 7.61 -4.44 -1.31
CA THR A 30 6.83 -4.55 -0.08
C THR A 30 5.35 -4.80 -0.35
N VAL A 31 4.64 -5.30 0.67
CA VAL A 31 3.18 -5.46 0.62
C VAL A 31 2.48 -4.11 0.42
N LEU A 32 3.07 -3.01 0.92
CA LEU A 32 2.54 -1.66 0.73
C LEU A 32 2.71 -1.19 -0.73
N ASP A 33 3.85 -1.46 -1.35
CA ASP A 33 4.09 -1.13 -2.76
C ASP A 33 3.11 -1.87 -3.67
N GLN A 34 2.89 -3.15 -3.41
CA GLN A 34 1.93 -3.99 -4.14
C GLN A 34 0.50 -3.48 -4.00
N LEU A 35 0.11 -3.03 -2.79
CA LEU A 35 -1.22 -2.47 -2.57
C LEU A 35 -1.40 -1.14 -3.33
N HIS A 36 -0.43 -0.24 -3.26
CA HIS A 36 -0.49 1.01 -4.02
C HIS A 36 -0.51 0.76 -5.53
N GLN A 37 0.28 -0.18 -6.04
CA GLN A 37 0.25 -0.56 -7.44
C GLN A 37 -1.14 -1.06 -7.85
N SER A 38 -1.80 -1.86 -6.99
CA SER A 38 -3.17 -2.30 -7.22
C SER A 38 -4.17 -1.13 -7.27
N MET A 39 -4.01 -0.14 -6.39
CA MET A 39 -4.83 1.07 -6.38
C MET A 39 -4.63 1.90 -7.65
N ILE A 40 -3.39 2.06 -8.12
CA ILE A 40 -3.07 2.78 -9.36
C ILE A 40 -3.68 2.07 -10.58
N LEU A 41 -3.54 0.74 -10.68
CA LEU A 41 -4.13 -0.04 -11.77
C LEU A 41 -5.65 0.08 -11.79
N PHE A 42 -6.28 0.09 -10.61
CA PHE A 42 -7.71 0.32 -10.49
C PHE A 42 -8.11 1.73 -10.93
N ALA A 43 -7.45 2.76 -10.38
CA ALA A 43 -7.73 4.17 -10.69
C ALA A 43 -7.56 4.49 -12.18
N ALA A 44 -6.61 3.82 -12.85
CA ALA A 44 -6.39 3.93 -14.29
C ALA A 44 -7.36 3.10 -15.15
N GLY A 45 -8.36 2.43 -14.56
CA GLY A 45 -9.33 1.58 -15.28
C GLY A 45 -8.72 0.29 -15.87
N ARG A 46 -7.52 -0.11 -15.43
CA ARG A 46 -6.77 -1.24 -15.99
C ARG A 46 -7.12 -2.57 -15.31
N GLY A 47 -8.40 -2.95 -15.39
CA GLY A 47 -8.95 -4.12 -14.69
C GLY A 47 -8.27 -5.46 -15.04
N GLU A 48 -7.91 -5.68 -16.32
CA GLU A 48 -7.19 -6.90 -16.73
C GLU A 48 -5.76 -6.94 -16.15
N ALA A 49 -5.04 -5.82 -16.16
CA ALA A 49 -3.71 -5.75 -15.55
C ALA A 49 -3.78 -5.98 -14.04
N LEU A 50 -4.77 -5.39 -13.36
CA LEU A 50 -5.02 -5.65 -11.94
C LEU A 50 -5.30 -7.13 -11.66
N LYS A 51 -6.08 -7.80 -12.51
CA LYS A 51 -6.36 -9.23 -12.36
C LYS A 51 -5.10 -10.07 -12.52
N ARG A 52 -4.27 -9.82 -13.55
CA ARG A 52 -2.99 -10.53 -13.74
C ARG A 52 -2.08 -10.34 -12.53
N PHE A 53 -1.95 -9.11 -12.07
CA PHE A 53 -1.14 -8.75 -10.90
C PHE A 53 -1.58 -9.49 -9.63
N LEU A 54 -2.89 -9.50 -9.33
CA LEU A 54 -3.41 -10.16 -8.13
C LEU A 54 -3.40 -11.69 -8.23
N VAL A 55 -3.67 -12.26 -9.40
CA VAL A 55 -3.95 -13.71 -9.56
C VAL A 55 -2.77 -14.47 -10.13
N GLU A 56 -2.21 -13.99 -11.24
CA GLU A 56 -1.17 -14.68 -12.01
C GLU A 56 0.19 -14.46 -11.34
N GLU A 57 0.50 -13.21 -10.98
CA GLU A 57 1.73 -12.85 -10.26
C GLU A 57 1.64 -13.19 -8.76
N GLY A 58 0.44 -13.49 -8.27
CA GLY A 58 0.21 -14.12 -6.97
C GLY A 58 0.15 -13.18 -5.78
N VAL A 59 0.16 -11.87 -5.99
CA VAL A 59 0.05 -10.85 -4.92
C VAL A 59 -1.18 -11.08 -4.04
N GLY A 60 -2.33 -11.37 -4.65
CA GLY A 60 -3.60 -11.63 -3.95
C GLY A 60 -3.61 -12.92 -3.13
N ARG A 61 -2.63 -13.82 -3.30
CA ARG A 61 -2.50 -15.02 -2.47
C ARG A 61 -1.88 -14.73 -1.11
N ASN A 62 -1.26 -13.58 -0.92
CA ASN A 62 -0.66 -13.20 0.35
C ASN A 62 -1.73 -12.65 1.31
N PRO A 63 -2.03 -13.30 2.45
CA PRO A 63 -3.03 -12.82 3.39
C PRO A 63 -2.65 -11.48 4.03
N LEU A 64 -1.34 -11.14 4.11
CA LEU A 64 -0.88 -9.86 4.63
C LEU A 64 -1.31 -8.69 3.76
N PHE A 65 -1.41 -8.89 2.43
CA PHE A 65 -1.92 -7.90 1.49
C PHE A 65 -3.34 -7.46 1.87
N TRP A 66 -4.24 -8.42 2.04
CA TRP A 66 -5.63 -8.13 2.40
C TRP A 66 -5.77 -7.54 3.80
N ARG A 67 -4.93 -7.96 4.75
CA ARG A 67 -4.93 -7.39 6.09
C ARG A 67 -4.47 -5.93 6.08
N LEU A 68 -3.45 -5.61 5.30
CA LEU A 68 -2.98 -4.23 5.12
C LEU A 68 -4.04 -3.36 4.44
N ALA A 69 -4.65 -3.86 3.35
CA ALA A 69 -5.72 -3.15 2.66
C ALA A 69 -6.91 -2.81 3.58
N ASN A 70 -7.34 -3.78 4.41
CA ASN A 70 -8.39 -3.54 5.40
C ASN A 70 -7.98 -2.51 6.47
N ALA A 71 -6.73 -2.55 6.95
CA ALA A 71 -6.24 -1.60 7.93
C ALA A 71 -6.19 -0.18 7.36
N LEU A 72 -5.68 -0.01 6.13
CA LEU A 72 -5.64 1.28 5.45
C LEU A 72 -7.05 1.81 5.21
N SER A 73 -7.96 0.98 4.69
CA SER A 73 -9.37 1.35 4.52
C SER A 73 -10.01 1.86 5.82
N ALA A 74 -9.70 1.24 6.98
CA ALA A 74 -10.25 1.66 8.26
C ALA A 74 -9.65 2.98 8.79
N LEU A 75 -8.42 3.32 8.39
CA LEU A 75 -7.70 4.51 8.84
C LEU A 75 -7.90 5.72 7.91
N SER A 76 -8.18 5.48 6.63
CA SER A 76 -8.34 6.54 5.64
C SER A 76 -9.67 7.30 5.83
N PRO A 77 -9.66 8.65 5.78
CA PRO A 77 -10.90 9.44 5.85
C PRO A 77 -11.84 9.13 4.68
N ILE A 78 -13.16 9.15 4.94
CA ILE A 78 -14.19 8.73 3.98
C ILE A 78 -14.16 9.54 2.66
N VAL A 79 -13.73 10.80 2.71
CA VAL A 79 -13.79 11.73 1.57
C VAL A 79 -12.58 11.65 0.65
N THR A 80 -11.61 10.76 0.91
CA THR A 80 -10.39 10.68 0.08
C THR A 80 -10.54 9.70 -1.08
N ASP A 81 -9.90 10.01 -2.21
CA ASP A 81 -9.78 9.09 -3.33
C ASP A 81 -9.05 7.80 -2.91
N GLU A 82 -8.10 7.91 -1.99
CA GLU A 82 -7.35 6.80 -1.43
C GLU A 82 -8.26 5.77 -0.76
N LYS A 83 -9.21 6.24 0.06
CA LYS A 83 -10.24 5.39 0.69
C LYS A 83 -11.07 4.66 -0.35
N ARG A 84 -11.51 5.38 -1.39
CA ARG A 84 -12.30 4.79 -2.48
C ARG A 84 -11.51 3.69 -3.19
N TRP A 85 -10.25 3.97 -3.57
CA TRP A 85 -9.43 3.02 -4.32
C TRP A 85 -9.09 1.77 -3.50
N VAL A 86 -8.77 1.90 -2.21
CA VAL A 86 -8.49 0.72 -1.36
C VAL A 86 -9.75 -0.14 -1.17
N ASP A 87 -10.93 0.49 -1.02
CA ASP A 87 -12.21 -0.21 -0.94
C ASP A 87 -12.53 -0.96 -2.24
N ASP A 88 -12.26 -0.34 -3.38
CA ASP A 88 -12.46 -0.96 -4.68
C ASP A 88 -11.52 -2.15 -4.92
N VAL A 89 -10.26 -2.06 -4.46
CA VAL A 89 -9.33 -3.20 -4.45
C VAL A 89 -9.84 -4.31 -3.53
N LEU A 90 -10.35 -3.98 -2.35
CA LEU A 90 -10.96 -4.94 -1.43
C LEU A 90 -12.20 -5.63 -2.03
N ALA A 91 -13.01 -4.91 -2.80
CA ALA A 91 -14.17 -5.48 -3.50
C ALA A 91 -13.75 -6.55 -4.53
N ARG A 92 -12.55 -6.44 -5.12
CA ARG A 92 -11.99 -7.45 -6.02
C ARG A 92 -11.66 -8.76 -5.32
N LYS A 93 -11.33 -8.74 -4.02
CA LYS A 93 -11.01 -9.95 -3.25
C LYS A 93 -12.09 -11.02 -3.41
N LYS A 94 -13.34 -10.63 -3.13
CA LYS A 94 -14.51 -11.52 -3.23
C LYS A 94 -14.78 -11.95 -4.67
N ALA A 95 -14.66 -11.04 -5.63
CA ALA A 95 -14.90 -11.33 -7.04
C ALA A 95 -13.87 -12.32 -7.63
N LEU A 96 -12.64 -12.32 -7.12
CA LEU A 96 -11.54 -13.18 -7.57
C LEU A 96 -11.41 -14.49 -6.78
N GLY A 97 -12.16 -14.65 -5.68
CA GLY A 97 -12.19 -15.89 -4.88
C GLY A 97 -11.04 -16.06 -3.89
N PHE A 98 -10.49 -14.94 -3.38
CA PHE A 98 -9.47 -14.93 -2.32
C PHE A 98 -10.04 -14.82 -0.90
#